data_AF-A0A9N9HW61-F1
#
_entry.id   AF-A0A9N9HW61-F1
#
_cell.length_a   1.000
_cell.length_b   1.000
_cell.length_c   1.000
_cell.angle_alpha   90.00
_cell.angle_beta   90.00
_cell.angle_gamma   90.00
#
_symmetry.space_group_name_H-M   'P 1'
#
loop_
_entity.id
_entity.type
_entity.pdbx_description
1 polymer ?
#
loop_
_entity_poly.entity_id
_entity_poly.type
_entity_poly.pdbx_seq_one_letter_code
_entity_poly.pdbx_strand_id
1 'polypeptide(L)'
;MSSLTSTKNINISYLNVEIKVNIFKYVNTPLNLALSSKEWSIIARDTYAKTEWLIQQFGKAHAFFHGIRLGPAFINKNVCQSLFIKKAIFSRYLTQKLVIHYGLYDLKLVELKIKNNIVDRSGAGLVLHKYRNPWAGNLPLEVFLYLLKEGAVRFENQYQKGNDMELFHYLSAGPNVINYAPNILEKNFEKIKDLILKQRFVPFPPRPKPFQLNQKIVEEYPPKDGYENSRQLNVIARAILLESQLVGLWKEIGYNDICSDINDIVLEGAMLILFPPTPPLEWICPSVDQVVTRLNNLIELGFDLSNKIVMNILQLFEHRLDDIGETIWNAFTTIRTEETTFSFVFGLFREAFEPTRCQRKLFIINFLKSKTEQHDLIIKQILEQRFNDENIDDFEFRSRRKSLILSPQIYEFILNTYGNESDLTLMCFKDILFLKIYYDDPLNASLAQSSTTESIDAIYDIYKQKIPKNIELLKHTIFHS
;
A
#
# COMPACT_ATOMS: atom_id res chain seq x y z
N MET A 1 51.07 -17.82 22.02
CA MET A 1 49.67 -17.44 21.77
C MET A 1 49.61 -15.95 21.47
N SER A 2 49.53 -15.57 20.19
CA SER A 2 49.08 -14.24 19.76
C SER A 2 48.99 -14.19 18.22
N SER A 3 48.03 -14.93 17.65
CA SER A 3 47.62 -14.69 16.26
C SER A 3 46.67 -13.48 16.26
N LEU A 4 47.20 -12.30 15.96
CA LEU A 4 46.43 -11.12 15.60
C LEU A 4 45.70 -11.40 14.28
N THR A 5 44.41 -11.70 14.37
CA THR A 5 43.46 -11.65 13.24
C THR A 5 43.29 -10.19 12.81
N SER A 6 44.08 -9.76 11.83
CA SER A 6 43.83 -8.52 11.11
C SER A 6 42.55 -8.67 10.29
N THR A 7 41.42 -8.26 10.84
CA THR A 7 40.23 -7.95 10.05
C THR A 7 40.56 -6.73 9.20
N LYS A 8 40.99 -6.94 7.95
CA LYS A 8 41.05 -5.86 6.96
C LYS A 8 39.63 -5.32 6.80
N ASN A 9 39.38 -4.13 7.34
CA ASN A 9 38.15 -3.39 7.07
C ASN A 9 38.07 -3.12 5.57
N ILE A 10 37.25 -3.89 4.85
CA ILE A 10 36.98 -3.66 3.43
C ILE A 10 36.10 -2.42 3.35
N ASN A 11 36.70 -1.28 2.97
CA ASN A 11 35.92 -0.09 2.69
C ASN A 11 35.12 -0.32 1.41
N ILE A 12 33.81 -0.06 1.48
CA ILE A 12 32.85 -0.14 0.36
C ILE A 12 33.34 0.65 -0.87
N SER A 13 34.16 1.69 -0.69
CA SER A 13 34.76 2.45 -1.78
C SER A 13 35.64 1.60 -2.71
N TYR A 14 36.25 0.52 -2.23
CA TYR A 14 37.13 -0.37 -3.02
C TYR A 14 36.41 -1.51 -3.73
N LEU A 15 35.08 -1.60 -3.61
CA LEU A 15 34.31 -2.61 -4.35
C LEU A 15 34.36 -2.35 -5.85
N ASN A 16 34.40 -3.43 -6.62
CA ASN A 16 34.27 -3.39 -8.08
C ASN A 16 32.93 -2.74 -8.48
N VAL A 17 32.92 -2.02 -9.59
CA VAL A 17 31.73 -1.41 -10.20
C VAL A 17 30.56 -2.40 -10.31
N GLU A 18 30.80 -3.65 -10.72
CA GLU A 18 29.74 -4.66 -10.85
C GLU A 18 29.06 -4.97 -9.51
N ILE A 19 29.86 -5.10 -8.44
CA ILE A 19 29.34 -5.30 -7.07
C ILE A 19 28.57 -4.05 -6.62
N LYS A 20 29.09 -2.86 -6.91
CA LYS A 20 28.40 -1.61 -6.58
C LYS A 20 27.05 -1.49 -7.30
N VAL A 21 26.95 -1.86 -8.57
CA VAL A 21 25.68 -1.92 -9.30
C VAL A 21 24.72 -2.93 -8.65
N ASN A 22 25.22 -4.10 -8.28
CA ASN A 22 24.42 -5.12 -7.60
C ASN A 22 23.95 -4.69 -6.20
N ILE A 23 24.70 -3.86 -5.50
CA ILE A 23 24.23 -3.22 -4.26
C ILE A 23 23.20 -2.16 -4.59
N PHE A 24 23.50 -1.29 -5.56
CA PHE A 24 22.67 -0.14 -5.92
C PHE A 24 21.24 -0.52 -6.27
N LYS A 25 21.00 -1.64 -6.98
CA LYS A 25 19.66 -2.06 -7.38
C LYS A 25 18.72 -2.38 -6.19
N TYR A 26 19.25 -2.65 -4.99
CA TYR A 26 18.46 -2.92 -3.78
C TYR A 26 18.29 -1.70 -2.86
N VAL A 27 18.80 -0.53 -3.26
CA VAL A 27 18.74 0.68 -2.45
C VAL A 27 17.35 1.31 -2.57
N ASN A 28 16.69 1.56 -1.44
CA ASN A 28 15.37 2.19 -1.39
C ASN A 28 15.40 3.64 -1.93
N THR A 29 16.45 4.40 -1.57
CA THR A 29 16.58 5.82 -1.94
C THR A 29 17.91 6.08 -2.65
N PRO A 30 17.99 5.87 -3.98
CA PRO A 30 19.21 6.03 -4.76
C PRO A 30 19.92 7.37 -4.59
N LEU A 31 19.15 8.43 -4.39
CA LEU A 31 19.68 9.79 -4.22
C LEU A 31 20.58 9.91 -2.98
N ASN A 32 20.18 9.32 -1.85
CA ASN A 32 20.95 9.39 -0.61
C ASN A 32 22.31 8.72 -0.80
N LEU A 33 22.33 7.56 -1.46
CA LEU A 33 23.57 6.85 -1.75
C LEU A 33 24.44 7.64 -2.75
N ALA A 34 23.82 8.21 -3.79
CA ALA A 34 24.51 9.03 -4.79
C ALA A 34 25.18 10.29 -4.21
N LEU A 35 24.64 10.83 -3.12
CA LEU A 35 25.17 11.99 -2.41
C LEU A 35 26.26 11.63 -1.39
N SER A 36 26.44 10.35 -1.06
CA SER A 36 27.42 9.92 -0.06
C SER A 36 28.86 9.95 -0.58
N SER A 37 29.07 9.69 -1.88
CA SER A 37 30.41 9.72 -2.49
C SER A 37 30.36 9.96 -4.00
N LYS A 38 31.49 10.40 -4.57
CA LYS A 38 31.65 10.61 -6.02
C LYS A 38 31.47 9.30 -6.80
N GLU A 39 31.99 8.19 -6.28
CA GLU A 39 31.88 6.86 -6.88
C GLU A 39 30.40 6.43 -6.97
N TRP A 40 29.64 6.59 -5.89
CA TRP A 40 28.21 6.28 -5.90
C TRP A 40 27.41 7.23 -6.79
N SER A 41 27.81 8.50 -6.88
CA SER A 41 27.23 9.44 -7.84
C SER A 41 27.42 9.00 -9.29
N ILE A 42 28.58 8.41 -9.62
CA ILE A 42 28.85 7.84 -10.95
C ILE A 42 27.95 6.62 -11.20
N ILE A 43 27.86 5.69 -10.25
CA ILE A 43 26.97 4.51 -10.35
C ILE A 43 25.51 4.94 -10.52
N ALA A 44 25.04 5.94 -9.77
CA ALA A 44 23.67 6.42 -9.86
C ALA A 44 23.33 7.09 -11.21
N ARG A 45 24.33 7.50 -11.98
CA ARG A 45 24.17 8.04 -13.34
C ARG A 45 24.32 6.98 -14.42
N ASP A 46 24.87 5.81 -14.08
CA ASP A 46 25.06 4.72 -15.02
C ASP A 46 23.72 4.20 -15.57
N THR A 47 23.69 3.94 -16.88
CA THR A 47 22.47 3.53 -17.58
C THR A 47 22.02 2.14 -17.13
N TYR A 48 22.97 1.22 -16.99
CA TYR A 48 22.69 -0.15 -16.62
C TYR A 48 22.21 -0.23 -15.16
N ALA A 49 22.89 0.46 -14.24
CA ALA A 49 22.50 0.55 -12.84
C ALA A 49 21.08 1.09 -12.65
N LYS A 50 20.73 2.17 -13.36
CA LYS A 50 19.36 2.73 -13.36
C LYS A 50 18.32 1.75 -13.88
N THR A 51 18.66 1.02 -14.95
CA THR A 51 17.77 0.02 -15.56
C THR A 51 17.50 -1.14 -14.59
N GLU A 52 18.57 -1.71 -14.03
CA GLU A 52 18.47 -2.80 -13.06
C GLU A 52 17.71 -2.37 -11.81
N TRP A 53 17.95 -1.15 -11.32
CA TRP A 53 17.20 -0.60 -10.21
C TRP A 53 15.71 -0.46 -10.52
N LEU A 54 15.32 0.10 -11.68
CA LEU A 54 13.90 0.22 -12.05
C LEU A 54 13.20 -1.15 -12.10
N ILE A 55 13.84 -2.14 -12.71
CA ILE A 55 13.29 -3.49 -12.83
C ILE A 55 13.23 -4.17 -11.46
N GLN A 56 14.25 -4.00 -10.63
CA GLN A 56 14.30 -4.60 -9.30
C GLN A 56 13.26 -3.99 -8.35
N GLN A 57 13.01 -2.69 -8.44
CA GLN A 57 12.10 -1.98 -7.53
C GLN A 57 10.63 -2.02 -7.98
N PHE A 58 10.37 -2.01 -9.29
CA PHE A 58 9.03 -1.85 -9.84
C PHE A 58 8.61 -2.96 -10.82
N GLY A 59 9.44 -3.99 -10.97
CA GLY A 59 9.19 -5.07 -11.91
C GLY A 59 9.31 -4.62 -13.38
N LYS A 60 9.25 -5.60 -14.28
CA LYS A 60 9.33 -5.34 -15.73
C LYS A 60 8.09 -4.65 -16.29
N ALA A 61 6.94 -4.87 -15.66
CA ALA A 61 5.64 -4.35 -16.09
C ALA A 61 5.54 -2.83 -15.98
N HIS A 62 6.10 -2.25 -14.91
CA HIS A 62 5.94 -0.83 -14.60
C HIS A 62 7.25 -0.02 -14.64
N ALA A 63 8.38 -0.64 -14.98
CA ALA A 63 9.67 0.04 -15.09
C ALA A 63 9.64 1.29 -15.99
N PHE A 64 8.97 1.25 -17.15
CA PHE A 64 8.81 2.42 -18.00
C PHE A 64 8.00 3.53 -17.34
N PHE A 65 6.86 3.18 -16.72
CA PHE A 65 6.02 4.15 -16.02
C PHE A 65 6.81 4.87 -14.91
N HIS A 66 7.49 4.12 -14.05
CA HIS A 66 8.27 4.69 -12.95
C HIS A 66 9.48 5.49 -13.44
N GLY A 67 10.19 5.01 -14.47
CA GLY A 67 11.31 5.76 -15.06
C GLY A 67 10.87 7.12 -15.59
N ILE A 68 9.74 7.17 -16.31
CA ILE A 68 9.15 8.42 -16.82
C ILE A 68 8.70 9.33 -15.68
N ARG A 69 8.00 8.77 -14.68
CA ARG A 69 7.49 9.52 -13.52
C ARG A 69 8.60 10.15 -12.66
N LEU A 70 9.76 9.48 -12.55
CA LEU A 70 10.94 10.02 -11.87
C LEU A 70 11.61 11.16 -12.66
N GLY A 71 11.25 11.33 -13.93
CA GLY A 71 11.61 12.47 -14.74
C GLY A 71 13.03 12.42 -15.32
N PRO A 72 13.50 13.54 -15.89
CA PRO A 72 14.70 13.60 -16.73
C PRO A 72 16.01 13.26 -15.99
N ALA A 73 16.02 13.40 -14.66
CA ALA A 73 17.17 12.99 -13.85
C ALA A 73 17.39 11.47 -13.89
N PHE A 74 16.30 10.71 -14.06
CA PHE A 74 16.32 9.26 -14.06
C PHE A 74 16.31 8.70 -15.49
N ILE A 75 15.33 9.08 -16.31
CA ILE A 75 15.13 8.51 -17.64
C ILE A 75 15.77 9.33 -18.77
N ASN A 76 16.40 8.62 -19.68
CA ASN A 76 16.92 9.14 -20.94
C ASN A 76 16.80 8.04 -22.01
N LYS A 77 17.18 8.36 -23.26
CA LYS A 77 17.09 7.42 -24.38
C LYS A 77 17.86 6.12 -24.15
N ASN A 78 19.06 6.19 -23.57
CA ASN A 78 19.88 5.00 -23.29
C ASN A 78 19.21 4.10 -22.25
N VAL A 79 18.58 4.67 -21.22
CA VAL A 79 17.80 3.92 -20.24
C VAL A 79 16.59 3.26 -20.91
N CYS A 80 15.87 3.95 -21.79
CA CYS A 80 14.77 3.35 -22.55
C CYS A 80 15.24 2.17 -23.42
N GLN A 81 16.36 2.32 -24.14
CA GLN A 81 16.96 1.24 -24.94
C GLN A 81 17.35 0.04 -24.06
N SER A 82 17.99 0.30 -22.93
CA SER A 82 18.38 -0.72 -21.96
C SER A 82 17.16 -1.47 -21.39
N LEU A 83 16.06 -0.75 -21.07
CA LEU A 83 14.79 -1.34 -20.65
C LEU A 83 14.20 -2.27 -21.72
N PHE A 84 14.21 -1.88 -23.00
CA PHE A 84 13.78 -2.74 -24.10
C PHE A 84 14.64 -4.01 -24.21
N ILE A 85 15.97 -3.88 -24.12
CA ILE A 85 16.90 -5.03 -24.14
C ILE A 85 16.59 -5.98 -22.98
N LYS A 86 16.28 -5.45 -21.79
CA LYS A 86 15.90 -6.22 -20.60
C LYS A 86 14.47 -6.74 -20.62
N LYS A 87 13.75 -6.57 -21.75
CA LYS A 87 12.37 -7.01 -21.97
C LYS A 87 11.38 -6.40 -20.97
N ALA A 88 11.60 -5.15 -20.56
CA ALA A 88 10.57 -4.38 -19.86
C ALA A 88 9.34 -4.24 -20.76
N ILE A 89 8.15 -4.30 -20.16
CA ILE A 89 6.90 -4.28 -20.92
C ILE A 89 6.62 -2.84 -21.35
N PHE A 90 6.52 -2.65 -22.65
CA PHE A 90 6.06 -1.40 -23.25
C PHE A 90 4.73 -1.68 -23.92
N SER A 91 3.66 -1.04 -23.45
CA SER A 91 2.28 -1.30 -23.86
C SER A 91 1.71 -0.19 -24.72
N ARG A 92 0.69 -0.52 -25.52
CA ARG A 92 -0.08 0.50 -26.24
C ARG A 92 -0.77 1.46 -25.28
N TYR A 93 -1.28 0.96 -24.16
CA TYR A 93 -1.90 1.76 -23.11
C TYR A 93 -0.95 2.82 -22.52
N LEU A 94 0.31 2.45 -22.25
CA LEU A 94 1.33 3.40 -21.81
C LEU A 94 1.55 4.50 -22.85
N THR A 95 1.60 4.13 -24.14
CA THR A 95 1.76 5.09 -25.24
C THR A 95 0.58 6.07 -25.29
N GLN A 96 -0.66 5.57 -25.18
CA GLN A 96 -1.88 6.41 -25.12
C GLN A 96 -1.82 7.40 -23.95
N LYS A 97 -1.41 6.96 -22.75
CA LYS A 97 -1.27 7.82 -21.57
C LYS A 97 -0.18 8.87 -21.73
N LEU A 98 0.93 8.54 -22.40
CA LEU A 98 1.98 9.51 -22.68
C LEU A 98 1.49 10.64 -23.59
N VAL A 99 0.71 10.31 -24.62
CA VAL A 99 0.13 11.34 -25.51
C VAL A 99 -0.81 12.27 -24.74
N ILE A 100 -1.56 11.76 -23.76
CA ILE A 100 -2.50 12.55 -22.95
C ILE A 100 -1.76 13.46 -21.94
N HIS A 101 -0.67 12.99 -21.35
CA HIS A 101 -0.02 13.65 -20.21
C HIS A 101 1.31 14.33 -20.53
N TYR A 102 1.79 14.30 -21.77
CA TYR A 102 3.01 14.99 -22.16
C TYR A 102 2.84 16.51 -22.22
N GLY A 103 3.87 17.24 -21.81
CA GLY A 103 3.92 18.69 -21.84
C GLY A 103 3.55 19.35 -20.51
N LEU A 104 4.02 20.59 -20.34
CA LEU A 104 3.72 21.42 -19.19
C LEU A 104 2.56 22.36 -19.50
N TYR A 105 1.81 22.74 -18.46
CA TYR A 105 0.82 23.80 -18.60
C TYR A 105 1.51 25.14 -18.81
N ASP A 106 0.94 25.97 -19.67
CA ASP A 106 1.30 27.39 -19.74
C ASP A 106 0.84 28.08 -18.45
N LEU A 107 1.79 28.39 -17.57
CA LEU A 107 1.53 29.02 -16.28
C LEU A 107 0.84 30.38 -16.42
N LYS A 108 1.16 31.15 -17.47
CA LYS A 108 0.53 32.45 -17.72
C LYS A 108 -0.94 32.28 -18.11
N LEU A 109 -1.25 31.26 -18.92
CA LEU A 109 -2.64 30.91 -19.23
C LEU A 109 -3.39 30.44 -17.98
N VAL A 110 -2.76 29.65 -17.11
CA VAL A 110 -3.34 29.20 -15.84
C VAL A 110 -3.68 30.40 -14.94
N GLU A 111 -2.72 31.32 -14.77
CA GLU A 111 -2.91 32.56 -14.01
C GLU A 111 -4.06 33.41 -14.56
N LEU A 112 -4.14 33.56 -15.88
CA LEU A 112 -5.22 34.30 -16.54
C LEU A 112 -6.59 33.63 -16.33
N LYS A 113 -6.67 32.30 -16.38
CA LYS A 113 -7.91 31.55 -16.09
C LYS A 113 -8.36 31.73 -14.65
N ILE A 114 -7.43 31.77 -13.70
CA ILE A 114 -7.72 32.06 -12.28
C ILE A 114 -8.21 33.49 -12.12
N LYS A 115 -7.50 34.46 -12.70
CA LYS A 115 -7.79 35.89 -12.56
C LYS A 115 -9.16 36.28 -13.15
N ASN A 116 -9.58 35.63 -14.23
CA ASN A 116 -10.83 35.94 -14.93
C ASN A 116 -12.06 35.17 -14.42
N ASN A 117 -11.98 34.49 -13.26
CA ASN A 117 -13.08 33.70 -12.66
C ASN A 117 -13.77 32.70 -13.61
N ILE A 118 -13.09 32.20 -14.65
CA ILE A 118 -13.67 31.16 -15.51
C ILE A 118 -13.83 29.83 -14.73
N VAL A 119 -13.21 29.73 -13.55
CA VAL A 119 -13.28 28.60 -12.63
C VAL A 119 -13.72 29.15 -11.27
N ASP A 120 -14.77 28.56 -10.67
CA ASP A 120 -15.43 29.03 -9.45
C ASP A 120 -14.47 29.53 -8.35
N ARG A 121 -14.80 30.68 -7.76
CA ARG A 121 -14.03 31.34 -6.67
C ARG A 121 -13.97 30.54 -5.36
N SER A 122 -14.65 29.40 -5.26
CA SER A 122 -14.79 28.62 -4.03
C SER A 122 -13.63 27.66 -3.72
N GLY A 123 -12.51 27.70 -4.47
CA GLY A 123 -11.37 26.86 -4.10
C GLY A 123 -10.09 27.12 -4.88
N ALA A 124 -9.33 28.16 -4.54
CA ALA A 124 -7.99 28.39 -5.09
C ALA A 124 -7.07 27.15 -4.97
N GLY A 125 -7.22 26.34 -3.92
CA GLY A 125 -6.52 25.06 -3.76
C GLY A 125 -6.93 23.97 -4.75
N LEU A 126 -8.21 23.89 -5.14
CA LEU A 126 -8.71 22.95 -6.16
C LEU A 126 -8.20 23.35 -7.56
N VAL A 127 -8.10 24.64 -7.83
CA VAL A 127 -7.58 25.15 -9.11
C VAL A 127 -6.08 24.86 -9.25
N LEU A 128 -5.28 25.05 -8.20
CA LEU A 128 -3.86 24.67 -8.20
C LEU A 128 -3.67 23.15 -8.38
N HIS A 129 -4.52 22.32 -7.78
CA HIS A 129 -4.55 20.88 -8.04
C HIS A 129 -4.85 20.56 -9.52
N LYS A 130 -5.82 21.25 -10.12
CA LYS A 130 -6.21 21.13 -11.54
C LYS A 130 -5.11 21.56 -12.52
N TYR A 131 -4.07 22.27 -12.07
CA TYR A 131 -2.93 22.65 -12.92
C TYR A 131 -1.58 22.10 -12.45
N ARG A 132 -1.58 21.11 -11.53
CA ARG A 132 -0.38 20.30 -11.28
C ARG A 132 0.13 19.65 -12.56
N ASN A 133 1.45 19.69 -12.75
CA ASN A 133 2.11 19.04 -13.87
C ASN A 133 1.75 17.55 -13.89
N PRO A 134 1.36 17.02 -15.06
CA PRO A 134 1.15 15.59 -15.20
C PRO A 134 2.44 14.81 -14.95
N TRP A 135 2.31 13.54 -14.59
CA TRP A 135 3.42 12.63 -14.27
C TRP A 135 4.45 12.48 -15.41
N ALA A 136 4.03 12.66 -16.67
CA ALA A 136 4.90 12.62 -17.85
C ALA A 136 5.19 14.01 -18.44
N GLY A 137 4.74 15.09 -17.78
CA GLY A 137 4.75 16.44 -18.35
C GLY A 137 6.16 17.02 -18.57
N ASN A 138 7.14 16.61 -17.76
CA ASN A 138 8.53 17.05 -17.82
C ASN A 138 9.46 16.05 -18.54
N LEU A 139 8.91 15.07 -19.24
CA LEU A 139 9.69 14.10 -20.01
C LEU A 139 10.50 14.83 -21.10
N PRO A 140 11.80 14.55 -21.30
CA PRO A 140 12.56 15.16 -22.39
C PRO A 140 11.92 14.84 -23.75
N LEU A 141 11.85 15.85 -24.63
CA LEU A 141 11.25 15.70 -25.96
C LEU A 141 11.88 14.54 -26.75
N GLU A 142 13.20 14.37 -26.69
CA GLU A 142 13.88 13.26 -27.38
C GLU A 142 13.37 11.89 -26.88
N VAL A 143 13.19 11.75 -25.56
CA VAL A 143 12.70 10.51 -24.96
C VAL A 143 11.24 10.27 -25.35
N PHE A 144 10.41 11.32 -25.30
CA PHE A 144 9.01 11.25 -25.73
C PHE A 144 8.88 10.79 -27.18
N LEU A 145 9.59 11.44 -28.11
CA LEU A 145 9.58 11.07 -29.53
C LEU A 145 10.11 9.66 -29.77
N TYR A 146 11.15 9.25 -29.04
CA TYR A 146 11.69 7.90 -29.11
C TYR A 146 10.64 6.85 -28.71
N LEU A 147 9.96 7.05 -27.57
CA LEU A 147 8.92 6.13 -27.09
C LEU A 147 7.71 6.10 -28.01
N LEU A 148 7.28 7.25 -28.56
CA LEU A 148 6.21 7.27 -29.56
C LEU A 148 6.58 6.49 -30.81
N LYS A 149 7.80 6.67 -31.33
CA LYS A 149 8.28 5.93 -32.51
C LYS A 149 8.32 4.43 -32.24
N GLU A 150 8.81 4.02 -31.07
CA GLU A 150 8.79 2.60 -30.65
C GLU A 150 7.37 2.05 -30.58
N GLY A 151 6.43 2.81 -30.03
CA GLY A 151 5.01 2.43 -30.05
C GLY A 151 4.46 2.30 -31.47
N ALA A 152 4.98 3.08 -32.43
CA ALA A 152 4.46 3.16 -33.80
C ALA A 152 4.76 1.89 -34.55
N VAL A 153 6.02 1.48 -34.42
CA VAL A 153 6.54 0.25 -34.98
C VAL A 153 5.86 -0.96 -34.38
N ARG A 154 5.49 -0.91 -33.09
CA ARG A 154 4.95 -2.08 -32.37
C ARG A 154 3.45 -2.29 -32.53
N PHE A 155 2.65 -1.23 -32.64
CA PHE A 155 1.19 -1.34 -32.43
C PHE A 155 0.30 -0.96 -33.62
N GLU A 156 0.88 -0.54 -34.76
CA GLU A 156 0.21 -0.19 -36.04
C GLU A 156 -0.89 0.90 -35.99
N ASN A 157 -1.58 1.09 -34.87
CA ASN A 157 -2.81 1.88 -34.69
C ASN A 157 -2.64 3.00 -33.64
N GLN A 158 -1.60 3.81 -33.75
CA GLN A 158 -1.23 4.82 -32.74
C GLN A 158 -2.14 6.04 -32.63
N TYR A 159 -2.94 6.32 -33.65
CA TYR A 159 -3.67 7.59 -33.77
C TYR A 159 -5.11 7.50 -33.24
N GLN A 160 -5.50 6.35 -32.69
CA GLN A 160 -6.85 6.16 -32.16
C GLN A 160 -6.99 6.93 -30.84
N LYS A 161 -7.88 7.93 -30.83
CA LYS A 161 -8.29 8.60 -29.60
C LYS A 161 -9.15 7.63 -28.81
N GLY A 162 -8.58 7.07 -27.75
CA GLY A 162 -9.23 6.07 -26.89
C GLY A 162 -8.24 5.53 -25.87
N ASN A 163 -8.77 4.81 -24.89
CA ASN A 163 -8.01 4.26 -23.77
C ASN A 163 -8.21 2.74 -23.71
N ASP A 164 -7.12 1.97 -23.77
CA ASP A 164 -7.16 0.50 -23.67
C ASP A 164 -7.81 -0.01 -22.37
N MET A 165 -7.72 0.72 -21.26
CA MET A 165 -8.44 0.42 -20.01
C MET A 165 -9.95 0.56 -20.18
N GLU A 166 -10.40 1.57 -20.94
CA GLU A 166 -11.81 1.75 -21.26
C GLU A 166 -12.30 0.67 -22.24
N LEU A 167 -11.50 0.35 -23.25
CA LEU A 167 -11.79 -0.77 -24.14
C LEU A 167 -11.92 -2.09 -23.36
N PHE A 168 -10.97 -2.35 -22.45
CA PHE A 168 -11.02 -3.51 -21.56
C PHE A 168 -12.29 -3.50 -20.71
N HIS A 169 -12.68 -2.36 -20.14
CA HIS A 169 -13.93 -2.20 -19.37
C HIS A 169 -15.14 -2.67 -20.17
N TYR A 170 -15.30 -2.25 -21.42
CA TYR A 170 -16.43 -2.70 -22.24
C TYR A 170 -16.32 -4.17 -22.67
N LEU A 171 -15.13 -4.64 -23.06
CA LEU A 171 -14.94 -6.04 -23.47
C LEU A 171 -15.20 -7.03 -22.32
N SER A 172 -14.79 -6.67 -21.10
CA SER A 172 -14.98 -7.44 -19.87
C SER A 172 -16.36 -7.26 -19.23
N ALA A 173 -17.29 -6.57 -19.91
CA ALA A 173 -18.67 -6.36 -19.46
C ALA A 173 -18.79 -5.57 -18.15
N GLY A 174 -17.83 -4.71 -17.80
CA GLY A 174 -17.90 -3.95 -16.57
C GLY A 174 -19.06 -2.94 -16.46
N PRO A 175 -19.66 -2.39 -17.53
CA PRO A 175 -20.89 -1.59 -17.41
C PRO A 175 -22.14 -2.42 -17.13
N ASN A 176 -22.09 -3.73 -17.38
CA ASN A 176 -23.24 -4.62 -17.27
C ASN A 176 -23.42 -5.10 -15.82
N VAL A 177 -24.64 -5.48 -15.47
CA VAL A 177 -24.91 -6.16 -14.19
C VAL A 177 -24.26 -7.53 -14.17
N ILE A 178 -23.93 -8.02 -12.97
CA ILE A 178 -23.06 -9.19 -12.79
C ILE A 178 -23.59 -10.45 -13.50
N ASN A 179 -24.90 -10.64 -13.56
CA ASN A 179 -25.53 -11.84 -14.16
C ASN A 179 -25.30 -11.97 -15.67
N TYR A 180 -25.13 -10.86 -16.41
CA TYR A 180 -24.88 -10.89 -17.85
C TYR A 180 -23.39 -10.82 -18.19
N ALA A 181 -22.54 -10.49 -17.23
CA ALA A 181 -21.13 -10.23 -17.46
C ALA A 181 -20.33 -11.47 -17.93
N PRO A 182 -20.52 -12.68 -17.38
CA PRO A 182 -19.81 -13.88 -17.86
C PRO A 182 -19.99 -14.11 -19.37
N ASN A 183 -21.23 -14.12 -19.85
CA ASN A 183 -21.55 -14.40 -21.26
C ASN A 183 -20.98 -13.35 -22.22
N ILE A 184 -20.90 -12.09 -21.80
CA ILE A 184 -20.34 -11.01 -22.62
C ILE A 184 -18.81 -11.12 -22.66
N LEU A 185 -18.18 -11.40 -21.52
CA LEU A 185 -16.74 -11.60 -21.42
C LEU A 185 -16.31 -12.79 -22.30
N GLU A 186 -17.01 -13.92 -22.21
CA GLU A 186 -16.75 -15.11 -23.02
C GLU A 186 -16.81 -14.80 -24.53
N LYS A 187 -17.86 -14.10 -24.99
CA LYS A 187 -18.00 -13.67 -26.39
C LYS A 187 -16.87 -12.76 -26.87
N ASN A 188 -16.27 -11.99 -25.96
CA ASN A 188 -15.21 -11.04 -26.25
C ASN A 188 -13.81 -11.57 -25.87
N PHE A 189 -13.69 -12.81 -25.40
CA PHE A 189 -12.46 -13.32 -24.80
C PHE A 189 -11.26 -13.20 -25.73
N GLU A 190 -11.41 -13.58 -27.00
CA GLU A 190 -10.31 -13.46 -27.99
C GLU A 190 -9.88 -12.00 -28.22
N LYS A 191 -10.79 -11.03 -28.12
CA LYS A 191 -10.44 -9.60 -28.20
C LYS A 191 -9.69 -9.13 -26.97
N ILE A 192 -10.08 -9.62 -25.78
CA ILE A 192 -9.37 -9.33 -24.52
C ILE A 192 -7.97 -9.95 -24.58
N LYS A 193 -7.86 -11.19 -25.05
CA LYS A 193 -6.60 -11.89 -25.26
C LYS A 193 -5.69 -11.14 -26.23
N ASP A 194 -6.21 -10.68 -27.36
CA ASP A 194 -5.46 -9.84 -28.28
C ASP A 194 -5.00 -8.51 -27.64
N LEU A 195 -5.85 -7.90 -26.83
CA LEU A 195 -5.50 -6.69 -26.08
C LEU A 195 -4.33 -6.95 -25.11
N ILE A 196 -4.37 -8.03 -24.35
CA ILE A 196 -3.30 -8.39 -23.40
C ILE A 196 -2.04 -8.83 -24.15
N LEU A 197 -2.13 -9.81 -25.07
CA LEU A 197 -0.96 -10.43 -25.68
C LEU A 197 -0.33 -9.57 -26.78
N LYS A 198 -1.13 -9.06 -27.73
CA LYS A 198 -0.62 -8.30 -28.89
C LYS A 198 -0.36 -6.84 -28.52
N GLN A 199 -1.30 -6.20 -27.80
CA GLN A 199 -1.15 -4.79 -27.39
C GLN A 199 -0.39 -4.63 -26.07
N ARG A 200 0.04 -5.75 -25.46
CA ARG A 200 0.80 -5.80 -24.21
C ARG A 200 0.07 -5.08 -23.08
N PHE A 201 -1.27 -5.12 -23.06
CA PHE A 201 -2.06 -4.33 -22.12
C PHE A 201 -1.72 -4.68 -20.67
N VAL A 202 -1.29 -3.67 -19.93
CA VAL A 202 -0.92 -3.73 -18.50
C VAL A 202 -1.52 -2.49 -17.84
N PRO A 203 -2.42 -2.63 -16.84
CA PRO A 203 -2.89 -1.49 -16.07
C PRO A 203 -1.71 -0.79 -15.38
N PHE A 204 -1.82 0.52 -15.18
CA PHE A 204 -0.80 1.24 -14.42
C PHE A 204 -0.84 0.78 -12.96
N PRO A 205 0.27 0.90 -12.21
CA PRO A 205 0.32 0.38 -10.85
C PRO A 205 -0.70 1.08 -9.96
N PRO A 206 -1.16 0.41 -8.88
CA PRO A 206 -1.98 1.04 -7.87
C PRO A 206 -1.25 2.19 -7.18
N ARG A 207 -1.99 3.23 -6.79
CA ARG A 207 -1.43 4.32 -5.99
C ARG A 207 -0.98 3.80 -4.61
N PRO A 208 0.25 4.11 -4.14
CA PRO A 208 0.69 3.72 -2.79
C PRO A 208 -0.25 4.22 -1.69
N LYS A 209 -0.51 3.37 -0.69
CA LYS A 209 -1.49 3.60 0.39
C LYS A 209 -1.39 4.94 1.16
N PRO A 210 -0.23 5.54 1.47
CA PRO A 210 -0.21 6.84 2.19
C PRO A 210 -0.88 7.98 1.40
N PHE A 211 -1.06 7.83 0.10
CA PHE A 211 -1.77 8.81 -0.74
C PHE A 211 -3.27 8.55 -0.88
N GLN A 212 -3.81 7.45 -0.33
CA GLN A 212 -5.22 7.06 -0.45
C GLN A 212 -6.12 7.64 0.67
N LEU A 213 -5.54 8.25 1.71
CA LEU A 213 -6.29 8.71 2.90
C LEU A 213 -7.26 9.88 2.65
N ASN A 214 -7.22 10.53 1.48
CA ASN A 214 -8.08 11.67 1.11
C ASN A 214 -9.03 11.38 -0.08
N GLN A 215 -9.63 10.18 -0.14
CA GLN A 215 -10.57 9.76 -1.20
C GLN A 215 -11.95 10.48 -1.20
N LYS A 216 -12.13 11.60 -0.49
CA LYS A 216 -13.39 12.38 -0.54
C LYS A 216 -13.51 13.30 -1.77
N ILE A 217 -12.50 13.38 -2.62
CA ILE A 217 -12.52 14.22 -3.83
C ILE A 217 -12.82 13.32 -5.03
N VAL A 218 -13.82 13.69 -5.83
CA VAL A 218 -14.07 13.06 -7.15
C VAL A 218 -12.80 13.17 -7.98
N GLU A 219 -12.15 12.05 -8.22
CA GLU A 219 -10.89 11.99 -8.93
C GLU A 219 -11.09 12.12 -10.44
N GLU A 220 -10.39 13.07 -11.07
CA GLU A 220 -10.35 13.21 -12.52
C GLU A 220 -9.64 11.99 -13.14
N TYR A 221 -10.24 11.42 -14.19
CA TYR A 221 -9.68 10.28 -14.92
C TYR A 221 -9.30 10.69 -16.35
N PRO A 222 -8.07 10.41 -16.81
CA PRO A 222 -6.93 9.80 -16.10
C PRO A 222 -6.35 10.64 -14.94
N PRO A 223 -5.83 10.00 -13.87
CA PRO A 223 -5.20 10.72 -12.76
C PRO A 223 -3.89 11.40 -13.18
N LYS A 224 -3.63 12.58 -12.62
CA LYS A 224 -2.44 13.39 -12.97
C LYS A 224 -1.12 12.79 -12.53
N ASP A 225 -1.11 12.04 -11.45
CA ASP A 225 0.07 11.32 -10.95
C ASP A 225 0.32 10.01 -11.72
N GLY A 226 -0.58 9.67 -12.65
CA GLY A 226 -0.46 8.57 -13.60
C GLY A 226 -0.87 7.21 -13.06
N TYR A 227 -0.86 7.00 -11.73
CA TYR A 227 -1.30 5.75 -11.12
C TYR A 227 -2.74 5.40 -11.52
N GLU A 228 -3.05 4.10 -11.54
CA GLU A 228 -4.41 3.65 -11.80
C GLU A 228 -5.27 3.87 -10.55
N ASN A 229 -6.50 4.34 -10.74
CA ASN A 229 -7.41 4.59 -9.63
C ASN A 229 -8.15 3.31 -9.22
N SER A 230 -8.73 3.32 -8.02
CA SER A 230 -9.45 2.16 -7.47
C SER A 230 -10.61 1.71 -8.37
N ARG A 231 -11.29 2.63 -9.06
CA ARG A 231 -12.40 2.31 -9.96
C ARG A 231 -11.93 1.46 -11.15
N GLN A 232 -10.81 1.81 -11.76
CA GLN A 232 -10.28 1.04 -12.89
C GLN A 232 -9.65 -0.28 -12.45
N LEU A 233 -8.97 -0.30 -11.30
CA LEU A 233 -8.47 -1.57 -10.74
C LEU A 233 -9.61 -2.54 -10.39
N ASN A 234 -10.76 -2.03 -9.94
CA ASN A 234 -11.97 -2.84 -9.74
C ASN A 234 -12.48 -3.47 -11.05
N VAL A 235 -12.30 -2.82 -12.20
CA VAL A 235 -12.65 -3.41 -13.50
C VAL A 235 -11.76 -4.62 -13.79
N ILE A 236 -10.45 -4.50 -13.55
CA ILE A 236 -9.50 -5.63 -13.72
C ILE A 236 -9.84 -6.77 -12.74
N ALA A 237 -10.03 -6.45 -11.46
CA ALA A 237 -10.34 -7.45 -10.44
C ALA A 237 -11.66 -8.19 -10.75
N ARG A 238 -12.70 -7.45 -11.16
CA ARG A 238 -13.97 -8.05 -11.58
C ARG A 238 -13.79 -9.01 -12.77
N ALA A 239 -13.01 -8.62 -13.78
CA ALA A 239 -12.75 -9.48 -14.92
C ALA A 239 -12.06 -10.79 -14.51
N ILE A 240 -11.10 -10.74 -13.58
CA ILE A 240 -10.41 -11.94 -13.05
C ILE A 240 -11.35 -12.82 -12.22
N LEU A 241 -12.23 -12.21 -11.43
CA LEU A 241 -13.22 -12.97 -10.65
C LEU A 241 -14.21 -13.72 -11.55
N LEU A 242 -14.51 -13.19 -12.73
CA LEU A 242 -15.36 -13.81 -13.75
C LEU A 242 -14.61 -14.84 -14.61
N GLU A 243 -13.38 -14.53 -15.02
CA GLU A 243 -12.52 -15.37 -15.86
C GLU A 243 -11.08 -15.34 -15.37
N SER A 244 -10.70 -16.35 -14.60
CA SER A 244 -9.41 -16.39 -13.93
C SER A 244 -8.23 -16.66 -14.87
N GLN A 245 -8.48 -17.22 -16.06
CA GLN A 245 -7.44 -17.49 -17.06
C GLN A 245 -6.75 -16.22 -17.56
N LEU A 246 -7.39 -15.05 -17.41
CA LEU A 246 -6.79 -13.75 -17.76
C LEU A 246 -5.46 -13.50 -17.03
N VAL A 247 -5.32 -13.99 -15.79
CA VAL A 247 -4.05 -13.91 -15.03
C VAL A 247 -2.91 -14.58 -15.79
N GLY A 248 -3.17 -15.73 -16.42
CA GLY A 248 -2.20 -16.45 -17.23
C GLY A 248 -1.71 -15.62 -18.43
N LEU A 249 -2.60 -14.88 -19.08
CA LEU A 249 -2.26 -14.02 -20.22
C LEU A 249 -1.33 -12.86 -19.82
N TRP A 250 -1.55 -12.26 -18.65
CA TRP A 250 -0.65 -11.22 -18.13
C TRP A 250 0.72 -11.78 -17.76
N LYS A 251 0.77 -12.96 -17.13
CA LYS A 251 2.03 -13.64 -16.83
C LYS A 251 2.80 -14.01 -18.11
N GLU A 252 2.10 -14.43 -19.17
CA GLU A 252 2.70 -14.76 -20.47
C GLU A 252 3.47 -13.58 -21.08
N ILE A 253 2.95 -12.36 -20.95
CA ILE A 253 3.66 -11.16 -21.44
C ILE A 253 4.74 -10.65 -20.47
N GLY A 254 4.89 -11.28 -19.30
CA GLY A 254 5.89 -10.98 -18.27
C GLY A 254 5.39 -10.13 -17.11
N TYR A 255 4.09 -9.88 -16.98
CA TYR A 255 3.51 -9.16 -15.85
C TYR A 255 3.18 -10.12 -14.70
N ASN A 256 4.24 -10.56 -14.01
CA ASN A 256 4.13 -11.55 -12.93
C ASN A 256 3.50 -10.98 -11.65
N ASP A 257 3.63 -9.67 -11.43
CA ASP A 257 3.19 -8.99 -10.23
C ASP A 257 1.69 -8.65 -10.22
N ILE A 258 0.94 -9.00 -11.28
CA ILE A 258 -0.50 -8.73 -11.40
C ILE A 258 -1.27 -9.16 -10.16
N CYS A 259 -1.01 -10.36 -9.63
CA CYS A 259 -1.71 -10.87 -8.46
C CYS A 259 -1.41 -10.03 -7.21
N SER A 260 -0.18 -9.54 -7.06
CA SER A 260 0.23 -8.67 -5.95
C SER A 260 -0.42 -7.28 -6.05
N ASP A 261 -0.45 -6.69 -7.24
CA ASP A 261 -0.93 -5.32 -7.47
C ASP A 261 -2.44 -5.14 -7.21
N ILE A 262 -3.23 -6.21 -7.39
CA ILE A 262 -4.68 -6.18 -7.18
C ILE A 262 -5.14 -7.17 -6.10
N ASN A 263 -4.22 -7.68 -5.28
CA ASN A 263 -4.47 -8.73 -4.30
C ASN A 263 -5.65 -8.41 -3.38
N ASP A 264 -5.59 -7.23 -2.73
CA ASP A 264 -6.64 -6.72 -1.85
C ASP A 264 -8.01 -6.71 -2.55
N ILE A 265 -8.06 -6.17 -3.77
CA ILE A 265 -9.32 -5.94 -4.50
C ILE A 265 -9.94 -7.27 -4.96
N VAL A 266 -9.12 -8.20 -5.44
CA VAL A 266 -9.61 -9.51 -5.91
C VAL A 266 -10.10 -10.36 -4.75
N LEU A 267 -9.35 -10.44 -3.65
CA LEU A 267 -9.73 -11.26 -2.49
C LEU A 267 -10.93 -10.66 -1.75
N GLU A 268 -10.98 -9.34 -1.55
CA GLU A 268 -12.16 -8.65 -1.00
C GLU A 268 -13.38 -8.83 -1.92
N GLY A 269 -13.19 -8.70 -3.24
CA GLY A 269 -14.25 -8.91 -4.24
C GLY A 269 -14.79 -10.34 -4.25
N ALA A 270 -13.91 -11.36 -4.12
CA ALA A 270 -14.33 -12.75 -4.00
C ALA A 270 -15.21 -12.97 -2.76
N MET A 271 -14.84 -12.37 -1.64
CA MET A 271 -15.61 -12.45 -0.41
C MET A 271 -16.94 -11.70 -0.49
N LEU A 272 -17.01 -10.57 -1.18
CA LEU A 272 -18.27 -9.86 -1.43
C LEU A 272 -19.24 -10.64 -2.33
N ILE A 273 -18.73 -11.46 -3.25
CA ILE A 273 -19.55 -12.37 -4.06
C ILE A 273 -20.14 -13.47 -3.17
N LEU A 274 -19.33 -14.05 -2.28
CA LEU A 274 -19.77 -15.10 -1.36
C LEU A 274 -20.74 -14.57 -0.30
N PHE A 275 -20.44 -13.38 0.25
CA PHE A 275 -21.16 -12.74 1.34
C PHE A 275 -21.64 -11.33 0.90
N PRO A 276 -22.67 -11.22 0.05
CA PRO A 276 -23.18 -9.94 -0.43
C PRO A 276 -23.66 -9.07 0.75
N PRO A 277 -23.35 -7.76 0.81
CA PRO A 277 -23.81 -6.87 1.88
C PRO A 277 -25.33 -6.80 2.01
N THR A 278 -26.03 -6.94 0.87
CA THR A 278 -27.49 -7.07 0.80
C THR A 278 -27.81 -8.36 0.06
N PRO A 279 -27.93 -9.49 0.77
CA PRO A 279 -28.19 -10.77 0.15
C PRO A 279 -29.55 -10.78 -0.55
N PRO A 280 -29.67 -11.34 -1.77
CA PRO A 280 -30.97 -11.62 -2.36
C PRO A 280 -31.73 -12.65 -1.52
N LEU A 281 -33.06 -12.69 -1.64
CA LEU A 281 -33.93 -13.56 -0.84
C LEU A 281 -33.59 -15.06 -0.96
N GLU A 282 -33.05 -15.45 -2.11
CA GLU A 282 -32.63 -16.81 -2.45
C GLU A 282 -31.17 -17.12 -2.08
N TRP A 283 -30.45 -16.16 -1.48
CA TRP A 283 -29.06 -16.38 -1.06
C TRP A 283 -28.99 -17.34 0.13
N ILE A 284 -28.12 -18.33 -0.01
CA ILE A 284 -27.78 -19.29 1.03
C ILE A 284 -26.37 -18.98 1.50
N CYS A 285 -26.19 -18.91 2.82
CA CYS A 285 -24.87 -18.68 3.40
C CYS A 285 -23.89 -19.77 2.94
N PRO A 286 -22.74 -19.41 2.33
CA PRO A 286 -21.75 -20.38 1.88
C PRO A 286 -21.23 -21.24 3.02
N SER A 287 -20.93 -22.51 2.73
CA SER A 287 -20.21 -23.39 3.67
C SER A 287 -18.73 -23.03 3.72
N VAL A 288 -18.04 -23.50 4.78
CA VAL A 288 -16.57 -23.35 4.91
C VAL A 288 -15.86 -23.90 3.67
N ASP A 289 -16.24 -25.09 3.19
CA ASP A 289 -15.63 -25.72 2.01
C ASP A 289 -15.81 -24.90 0.73
N GLN A 290 -16.95 -24.22 0.57
CA GLN A 290 -17.19 -23.36 -0.59
C GLN A 290 -16.28 -22.12 -0.55
N VAL A 291 -16.10 -21.52 0.63
CA VAL A 291 -15.17 -20.40 0.82
C VAL A 291 -13.73 -20.85 0.57
N VAL A 292 -13.31 -21.96 1.18
CA VAL A 292 -11.95 -22.53 1.02
C VAL A 292 -11.66 -22.84 -0.44
N THR A 293 -12.58 -23.53 -1.13
CA THR A 293 -12.43 -23.86 -2.56
C THR A 293 -12.26 -22.59 -3.39
N ARG A 294 -13.10 -21.57 -3.16
CA ARG A 294 -13.04 -20.33 -3.94
C ARG A 294 -11.73 -19.58 -3.72
N LEU A 295 -11.23 -19.51 -2.48
CA LEU A 295 -9.99 -18.81 -2.16
C LEU A 295 -8.76 -19.58 -2.64
N ASN A 296 -8.74 -20.91 -2.49
CA ASN A 296 -7.64 -21.75 -3.01
C ASN A 296 -7.49 -21.62 -4.52
N ASN A 297 -8.60 -21.57 -5.28
CA ASN A 297 -8.54 -21.31 -6.72
C ASN A 297 -7.84 -19.99 -7.07
N LEU A 298 -7.91 -18.97 -6.20
CA LEU A 298 -7.19 -17.70 -6.39
C LEU A 298 -5.74 -17.81 -5.89
N ILE A 299 -5.50 -18.49 -4.78
CA ILE A 299 -4.16 -18.70 -4.22
C ILE A 299 -3.29 -19.49 -5.19
N GLU A 300 -3.83 -20.51 -5.86
CA GLU A 300 -3.14 -21.27 -6.91
C GLU A 300 -2.70 -20.40 -8.10
N LEU A 301 -3.41 -19.30 -8.35
CA LEU A 301 -3.02 -18.31 -9.37
C LEU A 301 -1.94 -17.33 -8.86
N GLY A 302 -1.60 -17.36 -7.57
CA GLY A 302 -0.59 -16.52 -6.95
C GLY A 302 -1.14 -15.32 -6.18
N PHE A 303 -2.44 -15.29 -5.85
CA PHE A 303 -2.97 -14.35 -4.86
C PHE A 303 -2.57 -14.81 -3.44
N ASP A 304 -2.41 -13.85 -2.52
CA ASP A 304 -1.85 -14.12 -1.18
C ASP A 304 -2.82 -13.70 -0.08
N LEU A 305 -3.24 -14.67 0.75
CA LEU A 305 -4.12 -14.45 1.90
C LEU A 305 -3.31 -14.06 3.16
N SER A 306 -2.53 -12.97 3.04
CA SER A 306 -1.74 -12.46 4.17
C SER A 306 -2.61 -11.94 5.32
N ASN A 307 -2.01 -11.81 6.51
CA ASN A 307 -2.66 -11.23 7.70
C ASN A 307 -3.34 -9.89 7.40
N LYS A 308 -2.70 -9.07 6.57
CA LYS A 308 -3.21 -7.77 6.15
C LYS A 308 -4.54 -7.88 5.41
N ILE A 309 -4.65 -8.84 4.49
CA ILE A 309 -5.85 -9.09 3.68
C ILE A 309 -6.96 -9.68 4.54
N VAL A 310 -6.63 -10.66 5.38
CA VAL A 310 -7.57 -11.24 6.35
C VAL A 310 -8.18 -10.12 7.19
N MET A 311 -7.36 -9.21 7.71
CA MET A 311 -7.84 -8.07 8.47
C MET A 311 -8.72 -7.11 7.67
N ASN A 312 -8.39 -6.83 6.40
CA ASN A 312 -9.26 -6.01 5.55
C ASN A 312 -10.63 -6.68 5.34
N ILE A 313 -10.66 -7.99 5.09
CA ILE A 313 -11.90 -8.74 4.88
C ILE A 313 -12.75 -8.75 6.16
N LEU A 314 -12.15 -9.04 7.32
CA LEU A 314 -12.87 -8.96 8.60
C LEU A 314 -13.43 -7.55 8.84
N GLN A 315 -12.69 -6.52 8.48
CA GLN A 315 -13.15 -5.14 8.58
C GLN A 315 -14.28 -4.81 7.60
N LEU A 316 -14.24 -5.34 6.38
CA LEU A 316 -15.29 -5.19 5.38
C LEU A 316 -16.63 -5.78 5.88
N PHE A 317 -16.56 -6.88 6.63
CA PHE A 317 -17.73 -7.58 7.17
C PHE A 317 -18.01 -7.29 8.64
N GLU A 318 -17.38 -6.27 9.24
CA GLU A 318 -17.47 -6.01 10.68
C GLU A 318 -18.91 -6.03 11.23
N HIS A 319 -19.85 -5.44 10.48
CA HIS A 319 -21.27 -5.35 10.84
C HIS A 319 -22.05 -6.67 10.78
N ARG A 320 -21.47 -7.74 10.24
CA ARG A 320 -22.08 -9.06 10.05
C ARG A 320 -21.25 -10.20 10.62
N LEU A 321 -20.17 -9.88 11.34
CA LEU A 321 -19.29 -10.91 11.89
C LEU A 321 -20.00 -11.85 12.89
N ASP A 322 -21.08 -11.43 13.53
CA ASP A 322 -21.93 -12.31 14.34
C ASP A 322 -22.62 -13.40 13.50
N ASP A 323 -22.98 -13.10 12.26
CA ASP A 323 -23.71 -14.01 11.37
C ASP A 323 -22.77 -14.94 10.59
N ILE A 324 -21.66 -14.39 10.07
CA ILE A 324 -20.78 -15.07 9.10
C ILE A 324 -19.34 -15.21 9.56
N GLY A 325 -18.97 -14.59 10.69
CA GLY A 325 -17.58 -14.51 11.14
C GLY A 325 -16.98 -15.88 11.45
N GLU A 326 -17.76 -16.81 11.99
CA GLU A 326 -17.28 -18.17 12.28
C GLU A 326 -16.97 -18.96 11.01
N THR A 327 -17.83 -18.86 9.98
CA THR A 327 -17.57 -19.46 8.68
C THR A 327 -16.30 -18.89 8.03
N ILE A 328 -16.16 -17.55 8.05
CA ILE A 328 -14.97 -16.88 7.51
C ILE A 328 -13.71 -17.31 8.26
N TRP A 329 -13.77 -17.32 9.60
CA TRP A 329 -12.66 -17.71 10.45
C TRP A 329 -12.20 -19.13 10.16
N ASN A 330 -13.12 -20.09 10.14
CA ASN A 330 -12.82 -21.49 9.89
C ASN A 330 -12.28 -21.72 8.48
N ALA A 331 -12.74 -20.96 7.48
CA ALA A 331 -12.16 -21.03 6.15
C ALA A 331 -10.71 -20.55 6.14
N PHE A 332 -10.39 -19.44 6.81
CA PHE A 332 -9.03 -18.91 6.86
C PHE A 332 -8.06 -19.81 7.61
N THR A 333 -8.46 -20.40 8.73
CA THR A 333 -7.64 -21.37 9.46
C THR A 333 -7.45 -22.67 8.70
N THR A 334 -8.45 -23.09 7.92
CA THR A 334 -8.34 -24.25 7.01
C THR A 334 -7.38 -24.00 5.86
N ILE A 335 -7.31 -22.78 5.33
CA ILE A 335 -6.35 -22.42 4.29
C ILE A 335 -4.93 -22.31 4.87
N ARG A 336 -4.80 -21.78 6.09
CA ARG A 336 -3.51 -21.56 6.77
C ARG A 336 -3.22 -22.64 7.81
N THR A 337 -3.40 -23.90 7.43
CA THR A 337 -3.22 -25.07 8.31
C THR A 337 -1.83 -25.22 8.89
N GLU A 338 -0.81 -24.66 8.24
CA GLU A 338 0.58 -24.69 8.72
C GLU A 338 0.83 -23.77 9.92
N GLU A 339 -0.07 -22.82 10.20
CA GLU A 339 0.06 -21.89 11.31
C GLU A 339 -0.71 -22.36 12.55
N THR A 340 -0.08 -22.23 13.71
CA THR A 340 -0.81 -22.42 14.97
C THR A 340 -1.82 -21.28 15.16
N THR A 341 -2.95 -21.56 15.82
CA THR A 341 -3.95 -20.54 16.17
C THR A 341 -3.31 -19.34 16.86
N PHE A 342 -2.33 -19.57 17.74
CA PHE A 342 -1.57 -18.52 18.40
C PHE A 342 -0.83 -17.63 17.38
N SER A 343 -0.05 -18.22 16.46
CA SER A 343 0.72 -17.46 15.47
C SER A 343 -0.19 -16.68 14.52
N PHE A 344 -1.28 -17.30 14.09
CA PHE A 344 -2.26 -16.67 13.21
C PHE A 344 -2.94 -15.48 13.90
N VAL A 345 -3.49 -15.68 15.10
CA VAL A 345 -4.13 -14.62 15.88
C VAL A 345 -3.14 -13.51 16.24
N PHE A 346 -1.90 -13.84 16.59
CA PHE A 346 -0.83 -12.87 16.82
C PHE A 346 -0.59 -11.98 15.60
N GLY A 347 -0.50 -12.57 14.41
CA GLY A 347 -0.37 -11.85 13.15
C GLY A 347 -1.53 -10.88 12.88
N LEU A 348 -2.76 -11.29 13.20
CA LEU A 348 -3.95 -10.46 13.05
C LEU A 348 -4.02 -9.32 14.06
N PHE A 349 -3.70 -9.55 15.33
CA PHE A 349 -3.60 -8.47 16.32
C PHE A 349 -2.50 -7.46 15.94
N ARG A 350 -1.36 -7.93 15.43
CA ARG A 350 -0.27 -7.04 14.99
C ARG A 350 -0.72 -6.10 13.88
N GLU A 351 -1.44 -6.65 12.89
CA GLU A 351 -2.05 -5.88 11.80
C GLU A 351 -3.14 -4.94 12.30
N ALA A 352 -4.00 -5.41 13.21
CA ALA A 352 -5.04 -4.60 13.83
C ALA A 352 -4.42 -3.39 14.55
N PHE A 353 -3.28 -3.57 15.22
CA PHE A 353 -2.63 -2.54 16.01
C PHE A 353 -1.78 -1.55 15.21
N GLU A 354 -1.74 -1.68 13.88
CA GLU A 354 -1.07 -0.71 13.01
C GLU A 354 -1.69 0.70 13.16
N PRO A 355 -0.90 1.75 13.47
CA PRO A 355 -1.42 3.11 13.65
C PRO A 355 -2.14 3.66 12.41
N THR A 356 -1.77 3.16 11.23
CA THR A 356 -2.38 3.56 9.95
C THR A 356 -3.79 2.98 9.76
N ARG A 357 -4.18 1.95 10.52
CA ARG A 357 -5.54 1.42 10.52
C ARG A 357 -6.39 2.24 11.48
N CYS A 358 -7.16 3.19 10.95
CA CYS A 358 -8.21 3.86 11.69
C CYS A 358 -9.33 2.87 12.01
N GLN A 359 -9.16 2.04 13.06
CA GLN A 359 -10.23 1.19 13.55
C GLN A 359 -11.35 2.09 14.07
N ARG A 360 -12.47 2.12 13.35
CA ARG A 360 -13.62 2.95 13.74
C ARG A 360 -14.43 2.32 14.87
N LYS A 361 -14.27 1.01 15.10
CA LYS A 361 -15.06 0.21 16.01
C LYS A 361 -14.19 -0.91 16.60
N LEU A 362 -14.43 -1.23 17.87
CA LEU A 362 -13.69 -2.26 18.63
C LEU A 362 -14.21 -3.68 18.39
N PHE A 363 -15.19 -3.83 17.50
CA PHE A 363 -15.88 -5.10 17.28
C PHE A 363 -14.92 -6.17 16.74
N ILE A 364 -14.06 -5.81 15.79
CA ILE A 364 -13.06 -6.72 15.24
C ILE A 364 -12.08 -7.19 16.32
N ILE A 365 -11.63 -6.29 17.22
CA ILE A 365 -10.72 -6.68 18.31
C ILE A 365 -11.42 -7.67 19.25
N ASN A 366 -12.67 -7.43 19.61
CA ASN A 366 -13.45 -8.36 20.42
C ASN A 366 -13.65 -9.71 19.72
N PHE A 367 -13.89 -9.70 18.42
CA PHE A 367 -13.97 -10.91 17.61
C PHE A 367 -12.64 -11.69 17.68
N LEU A 368 -11.49 -11.05 17.46
CA LEU A 368 -10.18 -11.71 17.56
C LEU A 368 -9.90 -12.24 18.97
N LYS A 369 -10.27 -11.47 20.01
CA LYS A 369 -10.16 -11.89 21.40
C LYS A 369 -10.94 -13.19 21.66
N SER A 370 -12.12 -13.35 21.06
CA SER A 370 -12.93 -14.57 21.20
C SER A 370 -12.28 -15.83 20.60
N LYS A 371 -11.24 -15.69 19.76
CA LYS A 371 -10.61 -16.82 19.06
C LYS A 371 -9.44 -17.45 19.81
N THR A 372 -9.03 -16.90 20.95
CA THR A 372 -7.96 -17.46 21.76
C THR A 372 -8.09 -17.02 23.21
N GLU A 373 -7.85 -17.95 24.15
CA GLU A 373 -7.77 -17.63 25.58
C GLU A 373 -6.47 -16.89 25.94
N GLN A 374 -5.44 -17.00 25.09
CA GLN A 374 -4.10 -16.40 25.31
C GLN A 374 -3.99 -14.98 24.72
N HIS A 375 -5.12 -14.27 24.60
CA HIS A 375 -5.18 -12.96 23.94
C HIS A 375 -4.36 -11.89 24.69
N ASP A 376 -4.27 -12.00 26.01
CA ASP A 376 -3.52 -11.11 26.90
C ASP A 376 -2.01 -11.24 26.67
N LEU A 377 -1.49 -12.46 26.58
CA LEU A 377 -0.09 -12.74 26.27
C LEU A 377 0.28 -12.25 24.86
N ILE A 378 -0.58 -12.48 23.87
CA ILE A 378 -0.39 -12.00 22.49
C ILE A 378 -0.28 -10.48 22.47
N ILE A 379 -1.23 -9.78 23.08
CA ILE A 379 -1.24 -8.32 23.12
C ILE A 379 0.01 -7.82 23.83
N LYS A 380 0.41 -8.44 24.96
CA LYS A 380 1.61 -8.06 25.70
C LYS A 380 2.85 -8.11 24.82
N GLN A 381 3.06 -9.22 24.09
CA GLN A 381 4.20 -9.36 23.18
C GLN A 381 4.21 -8.30 22.07
N ILE A 382 3.04 -7.96 21.51
CA ILE A 382 2.93 -6.93 20.47
C ILE A 382 3.28 -5.54 21.03
N LEU A 383 2.79 -5.23 22.23
CA LEU A 383 3.11 -3.98 22.92
C LEU A 383 4.61 -3.88 23.23
N GLU A 384 5.21 -4.94 23.76
CA GLU A 384 6.65 -5.00 24.03
C GLU A 384 7.47 -4.77 22.75
N GLN A 385 7.09 -5.40 21.64
CA GLN A 385 7.75 -5.18 20.35
C GLN A 385 7.67 -3.72 19.89
N ARG A 386 6.46 -3.13 19.88
CA ARG A 386 6.29 -1.74 19.39
C ARG A 386 6.94 -0.70 20.29
N PHE A 387 6.83 -0.85 21.61
CA PHE A 387 7.44 0.07 22.55
C PHE A 387 8.98 -0.02 22.53
N ASN A 388 9.55 -1.18 22.24
CA ASN A 388 11.01 -1.33 22.09
C ASN A 388 11.52 -0.77 20.75
N ASP A 389 10.79 -0.97 19.65
CA ASP A 389 11.19 -0.46 18.34
C ASP A 389 11.28 1.07 18.31
N GLU A 390 10.36 1.78 18.99
CA GLU A 390 10.42 3.24 19.10
C GLU A 390 11.51 3.77 20.03
N ASN A 391 12.00 2.98 20.99
CA ASN A 391 13.10 3.38 21.87
C ASN A 391 14.46 3.41 21.14
N ILE A 392 14.59 2.73 19.99
CA ILE A 392 15.86 2.64 19.23
C ILE A 392 16.06 3.85 18.30
N ASP A 393 14.97 4.44 17.77
CA ASP A 393 15.04 5.55 16.81
C ASP A 393 15.09 6.96 17.45
N ASP A 394 14.96 7.07 18.78
CA ASP A 394 14.77 8.36 19.48
C ASP A 394 16.08 9.05 19.91
N PHE A 395 17.24 8.45 19.66
CA PHE A 395 18.54 9.07 20.03
C PHE A 395 18.99 10.17 19.04
N GLU A 396 18.45 10.22 17.81
CA GLU A 396 18.90 11.17 16.77
C GLU A 396 17.90 12.28 16.38
N PHE A 397 16.63 12.26 16.82
CA PHE A 397 15.63 13.24 16.35
C PHE A 397 14.83 13.93 17.46
N ARG A 398 15.49 14.82 18.21
CA ARG A 398 14.86 15.78 19.15
C ARG A 398 13.95 16.85 18.49
N SER A 399 13.39 16.62 17.29
CA SER A 399 12.68 17.64 16.52
C SER A 399 11.36 17.21 15.88
N ARG A 400 10.87 15.98 16.11
CA ARG A 400 9.50 15.58 15.71
C ARG A 400 8.59 15.53 16.94
N ARG A 401 7.36 16.04 16.81
CA ARG A 401 6.33 15.90 17.85
C ARG A 401 6.18 14.41 18.16
N LYS A 402 6.49 14.01 19.40
CA LYS A 402 6.24 12.65 19.86
C LYS A 402 4.73 12.41 19.86
N SER A 403 4.29 11.27 19.33
CA SER A 403 2.89 10.85 19.37
C SER A 403 2.77 9.60 20.23
N LEU A 404 1.53 9.22 20.58
CA LEU A 404 1.29 7.89 21.12
C LEU A 404 1.69 6.84 20.09
N ILE A 405 2.20 5.71 20.59
CA ILE A 405 2.72 4.60 19.78
C ILE A 405 1.58 3.82 19.12
N LEU A 406 0.43 3.73 19.81
CA LEU A 406 -0.78 3.11 19.29
C LEU A 406 -1.83 4.16 18.93
N SER A 407 -2.89 3.73 18.24
CA SER A 407 -4.07 4.57 18.05
C SER A 407 -4.84 4.76 19.36
N PRO A 408 -5.47 5.94 19.58
CA PRO A 408 -6.33 6.21 20.73
C PRO A 408 -7.35 5.11 21.06
N GLN A 409 -7.95 4.52 20.04
CA GLN A 409 -8.97 3.48 20.18
C GLN A 409 -8.41 2.21 20.81
N ILE A 410 -7.13 1.88 20.55
CA ILE A 410 -6.48 0.71 21.13
C ILE A 410 -6.18 0.95 22.60
N TYR A 411 -5.74 2.16 22.99
CA TYR A 411 -5.62 2.49 24.42
C TYR A 411 -6.97 2.39 25.11
N GLU A 412 -8.02 2.98 24.53
CA GLU A 412 -9.37 2.89 25.10
C GLU A 412 -9.82 1.43 25.25
N PHE A 413 -9.57 0.59 24.24
CA PHE A 413 -9.85 -0.83 24.32
C PHE A 413 -9.12 -1.51 25.48
N ILE A 414 -7.80 -1.32 25.58
CA ILE A 414 -6.98 -2.00 26.60
C ILE A 414 -7.42 -1.55 28.00
N LEU A 415 -7.54 -0.23 28.21
CA LEU A 415 -7.91 0.34 29.50
C LEU A 415 -9.32 -0.05 29.96
N ASN A 416 -10.27 -0.21 29.02
CA ASN A 416 -11.63 -0.64 29.36
C ASN A 416 -11.77 -2.16 29.52
N THR A 417 -10.92 -2.93 28.85
CA THR A 417 -11.02 -4.41 28.80
C THR A 417 -10.24 -5.08 29.92
N TYR A 418 -9.09 -4.52 30.29
CA TYR A 418 -8.18 -5.08 31.26
C TYR A 418 -8.20 -4.26 32.54
N GLY A 419 -8.22 -4.94 33.68
CA GLY A 419 -8.25 -4.27 34.98
C GLY A 419 -7.02 -3.42 35.26
N ASN A 420 -7.11 -2.60 36.30
CA ASN A 420 -6.04 -1.69 36.73
C ASN A 420 -4.74 -2.39 37.14
N GLU A 421 -4.80 -3.69 37.44
CA GLU A 421 -3.63 -4.47 37.85
C GLU A 421 -3.05 -5.31 36.71
N SER A 422 -3.60 -5.18 35.50
CA SER A 422 -3.06 -5.85 34.33
C SER A 422 -1.78 -5.18 33.84
N ASP A 423 -0.77 -5.99 33.54
CA ASP A 423 0.46 -5.55 32.86
C ASP A 423 0.16 -4.72 31.61
N LEU A 424 -0.87 -5.09 30.83
CA LEU A 424 -1.27 -4.38 29.62
C LEU A 424 -1.70 -2.94 29.91
N THR A 425 -2.53 -2.77 30.95
CA THR A 425 -3.01 -1.47 31.42
C THR A 425 -1.84 -0.61 31.90
N LEU A 426 -0.91 -1.21 32.65
CA LEU A 426 0.30 -0.52 33.13
C LEU A 426 1.22 -0.07 31.98
N MET A 427 1.43 -0.93 30.98
CA MET A 427 2.24 -0.59 29.80
C MET A 427 1.64 0.57 29.00
N CYS A 428 0.34 0.51 28.72
CA CYS A 428 -0.38 1.60 28.04
C CYS A 428 -0.33 2.91 28.84
N PHE A 429 -0.50 2.84 30.17
CA PHE A 429 -0.47 4.02 31.02
C PHE A 429 0.92 4.65 31.08
N LYS A 430 1.99 3.84 31.13
CA LYS A 430 3.38 4.31 31.09
C LYS A 430 3.66 5.16 29.85
N ASP A 431 3.22 4.71 28.68
CA ASP A 431 3.42 5.45 27.43
C ASP A 431 2.64 6.77 27.39
N ILE A 432 1.37 6.75 27.82
CA ILE A 432 0.54 7.98 27.95
C ILE A 432 1.20 8.98 28.91
N LEU A 433 1.67 8.51 30.06
CA LEU A 433 2.33 9.35 31.06
C LEU A 433 3.63 9.94 30.52
N PHE A 434 4.45 9.11 29.86
CA PHE A 434 5.70 9.54 29.25
C PHE A 434 5.44 10.66 28.22
N LEU A 435 4.45 10.48 27.34
CA LEU A 435 4.09 11.48 26.36
C LEU A 435 3.63 12.80 27.01
N LYS A 436 2.83 12.72 28.07
CA LYS A 436 2.38 13.89 28.82
C LYS A 436 3.54 14.65 29.48
N ILE A 437 4.45 13.93 30.15
CA ILE A 437 5.66 14.52 30.75
C ILE A 437 6.51 15.23 29.69
N TYR A 438 6.67 14.61 28.51
CA TYR A 438 7.41 15.19 27.39
C TYR A 438 6.81 16.53 26.93
N TYR A 439 5.47 16.64 26.87
CA TYR A 439 4.79 17.88 26.49
C TYR A 439 4.80 18.94 27.60
N ASP A 440 4.74 18.54 28.87
CA ASP A 440 4.72 19.45 30.01
C ASP A 440 6.12 20.04 30.31
N ASP A 441 7.22 19.29 30.11
CA ASP A 441 8.60 19.81 30.21
C ASP A 441 9.63 18.91 29.45
N PRO A 442 10.11 19.33 28.25
CA PRO A 442 11.05 18.55 27.44
C PRO A 442 12.40 18.25 28.10
N LEU A 443 12.81 19.02 29.12
CA LEU A 443 14.07 18.83 29.85
C LEU A 443 14.01 17.68 30.87
N ASN A 444 12.81 17.21 31.25
CA ASN A 444 12.61 16.12 32.22
C ASN A 444 12.49 14.73 31.59
N ALA A 445 12.49 14.61 30.26
CA ALA A 445 12.43 13.31 29.57
C ALA A 445 13.60 12.37 29.96
N SER A 446 14.77 12.93 30.29
CA SER A 446 15.93 12.16 30.81
C SER A 446 15.78 11.73 32.27
N LEU A 447 14.92 12.39 33.07
CA LEU A 447 14.62 12.01 34.45
C LEU A 447 13.52 10.94 34.53
N ALA A 448 12.59 10.92 33.57
CA ALA A 448 11.54 9.90 33.44
C ALA A 448 12.13 8.50 33.14
N GLN A 449 13.23 8.41 32.39
CA GLN A 449 13.94 7.15 32.13
C GLN A 449 14.65 6.58 33.38
N SER A 450 14.94 7.42 34.39
CA SER A 450 15.54 7.00 35.66
C SER A 450 14.53 6.76 36.78
N SER A 451 13.24 6.90 36.50
CA SER A 451 12.18 6.71 37.49
C SER A 451 12.01 5.21 37.75
N THR A 452 12.30 4.75 38.96
CA THR A 452 12.07 3.34 39.35
C THR A 452 10.62 2.95 39.11
N THR A 453 10.35 1.67 38.85
CA THR A 453 8.99 1.10 38.70
C THR A 453 8.06 1.59 39.81
N GLU A 454 8.57 1.69 41.04
CA GLU A 454 7.89 2.20 42.24
C GLU A 454 7.42 3.66 42.15
N SER A 455 8.16 4.52 41.44
CA SER A 455 7.82 5.94 41.23
C SER A 455 6.64 6.08 40.26
N ILE A 456 6.63 5.24 39.23
CA ILE A 456 5.53 5.15 38.26
C ILE A 456 4.31 4.52 38.91
N ASP A 457 4.48 3.50 39.74
CA ASP A 457 3.41 2.85 40.50
C ASP A 457 2.76 3.82 41.51
N ALA A 458 3.55 4.68 42.16
CA ALA A 458 3.03 5.74 43.06
C ALA A 458 2.23 6.82 42.30
N ILE A 459 2.70 7.26 41.13
CA ILE A 459 1.96 8.20 40.26
C ILE A 459 0.70 7.53 39.70
N TYR A 460 0.80 6.24 39.36
CA TYR A 460 -0.31 5.41 38.93
C TYR A 460 -1.37 5.29 40.02
N ASP A 461 -1.01 5.02 41.27
CA ASP A 461 -1.95 4.92 42.40
C ASP A 461 -2.63 6.26 42.71
N ILE A 462 -1.92 7.39 42.57
CA ILE A 462 -2.51 8.74 42.67
C ILE A 462 -3.50 8.99 41.51
N TYR A 463 -3.22 8.48 40.31
CA TYR A 463 -4.15 8.54 39.18
C TYR A 463 -5.31 7.54 39.32
N LYS A 464 -5.08 6.35 39.89
CA LYS A 464 -6.01 5.23 40.13
C LYS A 464 -7.21 5.67 40.96
N GLN A 465 -6.96 6.49 41.99
CA GLN A 465 -8.00 7.11 42.81
C GLN A 465 -8.84 8.17 42.08
N LYS A 466 -8.38 8.65 40.91
CA LYS A 466 -9.07 9.64 40.07
C LYS A 466 -9.63 9.06 38.76
N ILE A 467 -9.40 7.77 38.46
CA ILE A 467 -9.75 7.10 37.19
C ILE A 467 -11.23 7.26 36.79
N PRO A 468 -12.25 7.15 37.68
CA PRO A 468 -13.63 7.33 37.27
C PRO A 468 -13.94 8.76 36.78
N LYS A 469 -13.15 9.77 37.21
CA LYS A 469 -13.29 11.18 36.80
C LYS A 469 -12.32 11.59 35.67
N ASN A 470 -11.24 10.85 35.46
CA ASN A 470 -10.15 11.23 34.54
C ASN A 470 -10.12 10.46 33.22
N ILE A 471 -10.88 9.37 33.04
CA ILE A 471 -11.03 8.76 31.71
C ILE A 471 -11.70 9.75 30.74
N GLU A 472 -12.67 10.57 31.19
CA GLU A 472 -13.22 11.67 30.37
C GLU A 472 -12.19 12.76 30.07
N LEU A 473 -11.30 13.08 31.02
CA LEU A 473 -10.25 14.08 30.81
C LEU A 473 -9.16 13.57 29.85
N LEU A 474 -8.78 12.30 29.95
CA LEU A 474 -7.90 11.61 29.01
C LEU A 474 -8.56 11.50 27.62
N LYS A 475 -9.87 11.25 27.55
CA LYS A 475 -10.63 11.36 26.29
C LYS A 475 -10.55 12.77 25.72
N HIS A 476 -10.61 13.82 26.54
CA HIS A 476 -10.45 15.20 26.03
C HIS A 476 -9.04 15.50 25.52
N THR A 477 -7.98 14.98 26.16
CA THR A 477 -6.58 15.21 25.75
C THR A 477 -6.16 14.35 24.55
N ILE A 478 -6.66 13.12 24.44
CA ILE A 478 -6.32 12.17 23.38
C ILE A 478 -7.14 12.43 22.10
N PHE A 479 -8.36 12.95 22.19
CA PHE A 479 -9.28 13.07 21.05
C PHE A 479 -9.39 14.49 20.45
N HIS A 480 -8.68 15.50 20.98
CA HIS A 480 -8.72 16.89 20.51
C HIS A 480 -7.36 17.54 20.17
N SER A 481 -6.29 16.77 19.99
CA SER A 481 -4.97 17.27 19.53
C SER A 481 -4.66 16.88 18.09
#